data_AF-A0A7J5ZB80-F1
#
_entry.id   AF-A0A7J5ZB80-F1
#
_cell.length_a   1.000
_cell.length_b   1.000
_cell.length_c   1.000
_cell.angle_alpha   90.00
_cell.angle_beta   90.00
_cell.angle_gamma   90.00
#
_symmetry.space_group_name_H-M   'P 1'
#
loop_
_entity.id
_entity.type
_entity.pdbx_description
1 polymer ?
#
loop_
_entity_poly.entity_id
_entity_poly.type
_entity_poly.pdbx_seq_one_letter_code
_entity_poly.pdbx_strand_id
1 'polypeptide(L)'
;MAKDLRPFSVVDNSGFRRLVNTLEPKYAIPSRPYFSRTVLKSAVLEWGLDNNQGIAVVTDNARNMDVAVREAGLSPHIKCFAHTLNLASKAGLNINRASRLLGRVRRVAAFFHRSSTATAVLATKQGMLNLPVHKLIMDVVTRWNSSLDMLELPGATTSYRCNATQC
;
A
#
# COMPACT_ATOMS: atom_id res chain seq x y z
N MET A 1 4.45 -2.19 -14.19
CA MET A 1 5.36 -1.52 -13.23
C MET A 1 4.80 -0.19 -12.78
N ALA A 2 4.66 0.82 -13.65
CA ALA A 2 4.09 2.11 -13.26
C ALA A 2 2.64 2.02 -12.77
N LYS A 3 1.77 1.32 -13.52
CA LYS A 3 0.34 1.15 -13.16
C LYS A 3 0.11 0.47 -11.82
N ASP A 4 0.97 -0.49 -11.47
CA ASP A 4 0.83 -1.31 -10.25
C ASP A 4 1.70 -0.81 -9.10
N LEU A 5 2.34 0.37 -9.25
CA LEU A 5 3.30 0.94 -8.30
C LEU A 5 4.37 -0.08 -7.85
N ARG A 6 4.83 -0.90 -8.80
CA ARG A 6 5.86 -1.92 -8.53
C ARG A 6 7.25 -1.35 -8.77
N PRO A 7 8.22 -1.65 -7.91
CA PRO A 7 9.58 -1.21 -8.12
C PRO A 7 10.21 -1.90 -9.33
N PHE A 8 11.24 -1.26 -9.91
CA PHE A 8 11.99 -1.83 -11.02
C PHE A 8 12.66 -3.17 -10.69
N SER A 9 12.88 -3.50 -9.42
CA SER A 9 13.43 -4.79 -8.99
C SER A 9 12.54 -5.99 -9.29
N VAL A 10 11.30 -5.80 -9.75
CA VAL A 10 10.46 -6.91 -10.22
C VAL A 10 11.13 -7.69 -11.36
N VAL A 11 11.89 -7.01 -12.22
CA VAL A 11 12.62 -7.68 -13.31
C VAL A 11 13.71 -8.63 -12.79
N ASP A 12 14.09 -8.50 -11.53
CA ASP A 12 15.07 -9.35 -10.87
C ASP A 12 14.47 -10.63 -10.25
N ASN A 13 13.14 -10.75 -10.22
CA ASN A 13 12.48 -11.89 -9.62
C ASN A 13 12.57 -13.14 -10.53
N SER A 14 13.06 -14.25 -10.00
CA SER A 14 13.24 -15.51 -10.73
C SER A 14 11.93 -16.09 -11.28
N GLY A 15 10.83 -15.97 -10.53
CA GLY A 15 9.49 -16.37 -10.96
C GLY A 15 8.99 -15.50 -12.12
N PHE A 16 9.17 -14.18 -12.03
CA PHE A 16 8.82 -13.25 -13.11
C PHE A 16 9.63 -13.56 -14.38
N ARG A 17 10.94 -13.78 -14.26
CA ARG A 17 11.79 -14.16 -15.39
C ARG A 17 11.35 -15.46 -16.04
N ARG A 18 11.03 -16.48 -15.23
CA ARG A 18 10.52 -17.76 -15.73
C ARG A 18 9.21 -17.57 -16.48
N LEU A 19 8.27 -16.82 -15.93
CA LEU A 19 6.99 -16.52 -16.56
C LEU A 19 7.16 -15.86 -17.92
N VAL A 20 7.97 -14.79 -18.00
CA VAL A 20 8.23 -14.08 -19.27
C VAL A 20 8.92 -15.00 -20.28
N ASN A 21 9.91 -15.79 -19.85
CA ASN A 21 10.57 -16.73 -20.75
C ASN A 21 9.64 -17.85 -21.24
N THR A 22 8.63 -18.24 -20.47
CA THR A 22 7.60 -19.20 -20.91
C THR A 22 6.62 -18.59 -21.91
N LEU A 23 6.20 -17.34 -21.69
CA LEU A 23 5.22 -16.66 -22.55
C LEU A 23 5.84 -16.15 -23.85
N GLU A 24 7.03 -15.55 -23.77
CA GLU A 24 7.74 -14.98 -24.90
C GLU A 24 9.26 -15.21 -24.74
N PRO A 25 9.77 -16.40 -25.14
CA PRO A 25 11.18 -16.78 -24.93
C PRO A 25 12.20 -15.87 -25.62
N LYS A 26 11.76 -15.12 -26.64
CA LYS A 26 12.60 -14.19 -27.41
C LYS A 26 12.76 -12.83 -26.73
N TYR A 27 11.92 -12.52 -25.74
CA TYR A 27 11.95 -11.22 -25.08
C TYR A 27 13.09 -11.16 -24.05
N ALA A 28 14.11 -10.34 -24.34
CA ALA A 28 15.19 -10.08 -23.40
C ALA A 28 14.74 -9.03 -22.36
N ILE A 29 14.49 -9.48 -21.12
CA ILE A 29 14.05 -8.60 -20.04
C ILE A 29 15.16 -7.59 -19.73
N PRO A 30 14.90 -6.26 -19.86
CA PRO A 30 15.91 -5.26 -19.57
C PRO A 30 16.32 -5.27 -18.09
N SER A 31 17.54 -4.85 -17.82
CA SER A 31 18.08 -4.79 -16.46
C SER A 31 17.45 -3.65 -15.66
N ARG A 32 17.47 -3.75 -14.33
CA ARG A 32 16.94 -2.71 -13.44
C ARG A 32 17.51 -1.30 -13.73
N PRO A 33 18.83 -1.12 -13.98
CA PRO A 33 19.40 0.18 -14.36
C PRO A 33 18.91 0.72 -15.71
N TYR A 34 18.49 -0.13 -16.64
CA TYR A 34 17.93 0.32 -17.91
C TYR A 34 16.64 1.12 -17.68
N PHE A 35 15.79 0.68 -16.74
CA PHE A 35 14.57 1.39 -16.41
C PHE A 35 14.85 2.75 -15.75
N SER A 36 15.82 2.81 -14.83
CA SER A 36 16.17 4.08 -14.16
C SER A 36 16.88 5.07 -15.09
N ARG A 37 17.86 4.61 -15.87
CA ARG A 37 18.73 5.49 -16.66
C ARG A 37 18.18 5.82 -18.04
N THR A 38 17.42 4.92 -18.63
CA THR A 38 16.92 5.07 -20.00
C THR A 38 15.43 5.35 -19.98
N VAL A 39 14.61 4.42 -19.49
CA VAL A 39 13.14 4.52 -19.61
C VAL A 39 12.57 5.76 -18.92
N LEU A 40 13.02 6.06 -17.69
CA LEU A 40 12.57 7.27 -16.98
C LEU A 40 12.99 8.56 -17.71
N LYS A 41 14.21 8.62 -18.24
CA LYS A 41 14.68 9.80 -18.99
C LYS A 41 13.94 9.96 -20.31
N SER A 42 13.70 8.86 -21.03
CA SER A 42 12.90 8.86 -22.25
C SER A 42 11.49 9.36 -21.98
N ALA A 43 10.84 8.92 -20.89
CA ALA A 43 9.52 9.39 -20.52
C ALA A 43 9.50 10.89 -20.20
N VAL A 44 10.52 11.40 -19.49
CA VAL A 44 10.68 12.84 -19.21
C VAL A 44 10.78 13.66 -20.50
N LEU A 45 11.58 13.20 -21.47
CA LEU A 45 11.75 13.85 -22.77
C LEU A 45 10.48 13.77 -23.62
N GLU A 46 9.86 12.59 -23.68
CA GLU A 46 8.61 12.35 -24.41
C GLU A 46 7.49 13.28 -23.92
N TRP A 47 7.44 13.54 -22.61
CA TRP A 47 6.42 14.39 -21.99
C TRP A 47 6.78 15.88 -21.98
N GLY A 48 7.92 16.27 -22.57
CA GLY A 48 8.36 17.66 -22.63
C GLY A 48 8.61 18.29 -21.26
N LEU A 49 9.10 17.49 -20.31
CA LEU A 49 9.39 17.92 -18.93
C LEU A 49 10.82 18.44 -18.75
N ASP A 50 11.57 18.62 -19.83
CA ASP A 50 12.98 19.04 -19.89
C ASP A 50 13.22 20.54 -19.65
N ASN A 51 12.24 21.23 -19.06
CA ASN A 51 12.18 22.68 -18.94
C ASN A 51 13.09 23.30 -17.86
N ASN A 52 14.41 23.01 -17.82
CA ASN A 52 15.47 23.64 -16.99
C ASN A 52 15.22 23.87 -15.47
N GLN A 53 14.04 23.56 -14.95
CA GLN A 53 13.64 23.49 -13.56
C GLN A 53 13.66 22.02 -13.19
N GLY A 54 14.42 21.69 -12.14
CA GLY A 54 14.53 20.31 -11.67
C GLY A 54 13.15 19.66 -11.50
N ILE A 55 13.00 18.47 -12.09
CA ILE A 55 11.75 17.70 -12.03
C ILE A 55 11.63 17.10 -10.63
N ALA A 56 10.61 17.55 -9.89
CA ALA A 56 10.26 16.96 -8.61
C ALA A 56 9.69 15.55 -8.81
N VAL A 57 10.26 14.57 -8.12
CA VAL A 57 9.80 13.16 -8.19
C VAL A 57 9.33 12.71 -6.82
N VAL A 58 8.09 12.22 -6.75
CA VAL A 58 7.52 11.63 -5.52
C VAL A 58 7.58 10.11 -5.64
N THR A 59 8.10 9.43 -4.61
CA THR A 59 8.11 7.95 -4.57
C THR A 59 7.67 7.40 -3.22
N ASP A 60 7.31 6.13 -3.15
CA ASP A 60 6.86 5.41 -1.96
C ASP A 60 7.95 5.19 -0.88
N ASN A 61 9.10 5.88 -0.96
CA ASN A 61 10.22 5.81 -0.02
C ASN A 61 10.90 4.43 0.05
N ALA A 62 10.73 3.59 -0.98
CA ALA A 62 11.48 2.35 -1.11
C ALA A 62 12.92 2.63 -1.56
N ARG A 63 13.91 2.02 -0.90
CA ARG A 63 15.36 2.25 -1.18
C ARG A 63 15.75 2.08 -2.65
N ASN A 64 15.11 1.15 -3.34
CA ASN A 64 15.32 0.89 -4.76
C ASN A 64 14.82 2.04 -5.66
N MET A 65 13.76 2.74 -5.25
CA MET A 65 13.25 3.93 -5.92
C MET A 65 14.15 5.14 -5.64
N ASP A 66 14.66 5.32 -4.42
CA ASP A 66 15.64 6.37 -4.09
C ASP A 66 16.87 6.29 -5.01
N VAL A 67 17.41 5.08 -5.20
CA VAL A 67 18.55 4.85 -6.10
C VAL A 67 18.17 5.14 -7.55
N ALA A 68 16.99 4.71 -7.99
CA ALA A 68 16.56 4.89 -9.38
C ALA A 68 16.38 6.37 -9.73
N VAL A 69 15.79 7.17 -8.84
CA VAL A 69 15.61 8.63 -9.03
C VAL A 69 16.97 9.33 -9.08
N ARG A 70 17.90 8.96 -8.20
CA ARG A 70 19.27 9.47 -8.21
C ARG A 70 20.01 9.12 -9.51
N GLU A 71 19.90 7.89 -9.99
CA GLU A 71 20.50 7.46 -11.27
C GLU A 71 19.88 8.16 -12.49
N ALA A 72 18.59 8.50 -12.41
CA ALA A 72 17.91 9.27 -13.44
C ALA A 72 18.33 10.75 -13.45
N GLY A 73 18.99 11.25 -12.40
CA GLY A 73 19.38 12.65 -12.26
C GLY A 73 18.20 13.59 -11.99
N LEU A 74 17.08 13.06 -11.47
CA LEU A 74 15.87 13.83 -11.19
C LEU A 74 15.93 14.38 -9.77
N SER A 75 15.64 15.67 -9.61
CA SER A 75 15.74 16.40 -8.34
C SER A 75 14.78 17.59 -8.35
N PRO A 76 14.10 17.90 -7.23
CA PRO A 76 14.21 17.27 -5.91
C PRO A 76 13.45 15.94 -5.79
N HIS A 77 14.01 14.99 -5.03
CA HIS A 77 13.32 13.75 -4.67
C HIS A 77 12.51 13.92 -3.38
N ILE A 78 11.20 13.74 -3.48
CA ILE A 78 10.25 13.91 -2.38
C ILE A 78 9.72 12.53 -1.96
N LYS A 79 9.74 12.26 -0.66
CA LYS A 79 9.19 11.02 -0.11
C LYS A 79 7.68 11.11 0.00
N CYS A 80 6.99 10.01 -0.26
CA CYS A 80 5.53 9.94 -0.14
C CYS A 80 5.10 10.25 1.30
N PHE A 81 4.29 11.30 1.46
CA PHE A 81 3.73 11.71 2.74
C PHE A 81 2.87 10.60 3.36
N ALA A 82 1.98 9.98 2.57
CA ALA A 82 1.11 8.90 3.04
C ALA A 82 1.90 7.69 3.54
N HIS A 83 3.00 7.33 2.87
CA HIS A 83 3.88 6.26 3.33
C HIS A 83 4.56 6.62 4.66
N THR A 84 5.05 7.85 4.78
CA THR A 84 5.68 8.35 6.01
C THR A 84 4.71 8.33 7.19
N LEU A 85 3.47 8.75 6.97
CA LEU A 85 2.41 8.69 7.97
C LEU A 85 2.08 7.24 8.38
N ASN A 86 2.03 6.32 7.42
CA ASN A 86 1.83 4.90 7.70
C ASN A 86 2.97 4.29 8.53
N LEU A 87 4.22 4.67 8.25
CA LEU A 87 5.36 4.26 9.07
C LEU A 87 5.28 4.80 10.51
N ALA A 88 4.92 6.08 10.66
CA ALA A 88 4.75 6.71 11.97
C ALA A 88 3.63 6.02 12.78
N SER A 89 2.47 5.77 12.16
CA SER A 89 1.35 5.04 12.79
C SER A 89 1.78 3.65 13.23
N LYS A 90 2.45 2.88 12.37
CA LYS A 90 2.99 1.55 12.73
C LYS A 90 3.95 1.60 13.91
N ALA A 91 4.86 2.57 13.92
CA ALA A 91 5.82 2.72 15.01
C ALA A 91 5.10 2.97 16.34
N GLY A 92 4.09 3.85 16.35
CA GLY A 92 3.27 4.11 17.53
C GLY A 92 2.46 2.90 18.00
N LEU A 93 1.88 2.14 17.06
CA LEU A 93 1.10 0.93 17.39
C LEU A 93 1.95 -0.28 17.78
N ASN A 94 3.26 -0.26 17.51
CA ASN A 94 4.19 -1.33 17.88
C ASN A 94 4.62 -1.29 19.36
N ILE A 95 4.08 -0.36 20.16
CA ILE A 95 4.26 -0.35 21.61
C ILE A 95 3.65 -1.64 22.20
N ASN A 96 4.37 -2.32 23.11
CA ASN A 96 4.01 -3.63 23.65
C ASN A 96 2.56 -3.76 24.16
N ARG A 97 1.99 -2.70 24.75
CA ARG A 97 0.58 -2.72 25.21
C ARG A 97 -0.39 -2.64 24.03
N ALA A 98 -0.17 -1.71 23.11
CA ALA A 98 -1.00 -1.52 21.92
C ALA A 98 -0.93 -2.74 20.98
N SER A 99 0.27 -3.24 20.70
CA SER A 99 0.48 -4.41 19.84
C SER A 99 -0.21 -5.67 20.39
N ARG A 100 -0.15 -5.91 21.70
CA ARG A 100 -0.86 -7.03 22.35
C ARG A 100 -2.38 -6.88 22.27
N LEU A 101 -2.91 -5.67 22.49
CA LEU A 101 -4.34 -5.38 22.37
C LEU A 101 -4.82 -5.62 20.93
N LEU A 102 -4.15 -5.01 19.95
CA LEU A 102 -4.45 -5.20 18.53
C LEU A 102 -4.40 -6.67 18.13
N GLY A 103 -3.42 -7.44 18.63
CA GLY A 103 -3.34 -8.88 18.39
C GLY A 103 -4.56 -9.65 18.91
N ARG A 104 -5.16 -9.24 20.04
CA ARG A 104 -6.40 -9.84 20.56
C ARG A 104 -7.59 -9.46 19.69
N VAL A 105 -7.73 -8.18 19.32
CA VAL A 105 -8.82 -7.69 18.47
C VAL A 105 -8.80 -8.36 17.10
N ARG A 106 -7.62 -8.47 16.46
CA ARG A 106 -7.45 -9.19 15.19
C ARG A 106 -7.91 -10.64 15.27
N ARG A 107 -7.63 -11.35 16.37
CA ARG A 107 -8.09 -12.75 16.53
C ARG A 107 -9.61 -12.86 16.56
N VAL A 108 -10.28 -11.91 17.23
CA VAL A 108 -11.75 -11.84 17.28
C VAL A 108 -12.31 -11.51 15.90
N ALA A 109 -11.86 -10.42 15.27
CA ALA A 109 -12.34 -10.03 13.96
C ALA A 109 -12.09 -11.12 12.89
N ALA A 110 -10.93 -11.78 12.94
CA ALA A 110 -10.61 -12.91 12.07
C ALA A 110 -11.49 -14.14 12.31
N PHE A 111 -12.03 -14.34 13.52
CA PHE A 111 -12.96 -15.45 13.82
C PHE A 111 -14.29 -15.25 13.11
N PHE A 112 -14.85 -14.05 13.16
CA PHE A 112 -16.08 -13.76 12.44
C PHE A 112 -15.87 -13.79 10.92
N HIS A 113 -14.75 -13.26 10.41
CA HIS A 113 -14.47 -13.32 8.97
C HIS A 113 -14.37 -14.74 8.41
N ARG A 114 -13.83 -15.70 9.18
CA ARG A 114 -13.69 -17.10 8.73
C ARG A 114 -14.91 -17.97 8.99
N SER A 115 -15.89 -17.50 9.78
CA SER A 115 -17.09 -18.27 10.15
C SER A 115 -18.36 -17.54 9.73
N SER A 116 -18.99 -18.05 8.67
CA SER A 116 -20.29 -17.58 8.21
C SER A 116 -21.37 -17.74 9.27
N THR A 117 -21.37 -18.87 10.00
CA THR A 117 -22.30 -19.13 11.11
C THR A 117 -22.13 -18.11 12.23
N ALA A 118 -20.91 -17.84 12.69
CA ALA A 118 -20.67 -16.87 13.76
C ALA A 118 -21.07 -15.45 13.32
N THR A 119 -20.82 -15.10 12.06
CA THR A 119 -21.24 -13.80 11.49
C THR A 119 -22.75 -13.67 11.42
N ALA A 120 -23.47 -14.73 11.03
CA ALA A 120 -24.94 -14.73 11.03
C ALA A 120 -25.49 -14.55 12.45
N VAL A 121 -24.94 -15.28 13.43
CA VAL A 121 -25.32 -15.13 14.85
C VAL A 121 -25.05 -13.71 15.34
N LEU A 122 -23.90 -13.13 15.00
CA LEU A 122 -23.57 -11.74 15.37
C LEU A 122 -24.60 -10.75 14.80
N ALA A 123 -24.99 -10.90 13.53
CA ALA A 123 -25.99 -10.05 12.90
C ALA A 123 -27.37 -10.18 13.58
N THR A 124 -27.80 -11.41 13.89
CA THR A 124 -29.03 -11.66 14.64
C THR A 124 -29.01 -11.00 16.02
N LYS A 125 -27.88 -11.12 16.74
CA LYS A 125 -27.73 -10.51 18.08
C LYS A 125 -27.69 -8.98 18.03
N GLN A 126 -27.05 -8.39 17.01
CA GLN A 126 -27.10 -6.95 16.77
C GLN A 126 -28.55 -6.48 16.56
N GLY A 127 -29.33 -7.21 15.74
CA GLY A 127 -30.75 -6.92 15.52
C GLY A 127 -31.60 -7.03 16.80
N MET A 128 -31.40 -8.08 17.60
CA MET A 128 -32.11 -8.25 18.89
C MET A 128 -31.83 -7.13 19.89
N LEU A 129 -30.63 -6.54 19.83
CA LEU A 129 -30.22 -5.43 20.70
C LEU A 129 -30.53 -4.06 20.12
N ASN A 130 -31.25 -3.98 18.98
CA ASN A 130 -31.50 -2.76 18.22
C ASN A 130 -30.22 -1.99 17.87
N LEU A 131 -29.12 -2.71 17.69
CA LEU A 131 -27.84 -2.14 17.26
C LEU A 131 -27.75 -2.16 15.73
N PRO A 132 -27.07 -1.16 15.14
CA PRO A 132 -26.71 -1.20 13.73
C PRO A 132 -25.97 -2.50 13.37
N VAL A 133 -26.48 -3.21 12.37
CA VAL A 133 -25.88 -4.47 11.90
C VAL A 133 -24.62 -4.15 11.11
N HIS A 134 -23.47 -4.52 11.65
CA HIS A 134 -22.16 -4.23 11.07
C HIS A 134 -21.25 -5.44 11.10
N LYS A 135 -20.52 -5.63 10.00
CA LYS A 135 -19.40 -6.57 9.96
C LYS A 135 -18.21 -5.94 10.68
N LEU A 136 -17.48 -6.75 11.44
CA LEU A 136 -16.20 -6.35 11.99
C LEU A 136 -15.22 -6.03 10.85
N ILE A 137 -14.30 -5.12 11.08
CA ILE A 137 -13.27 -4.70 10.10
C ILE A 137 -11.94 -5.35 10.51
N MET A 138 -11.18 -5.84 9.53
CA MET A 138 -9.78 -6.24 9.73
C MET A 138 -8.86 -5.08 9.33
N ASP A 139 -7.84 -4.83 10.13
CA ASP A 139 -6.87 -3.79 9.81
C ASP A 139 -5.94 -4.19 8.65
N VAL A 140 -5.49 -3.19 7.91
CA VAL A 140 -4.68 -3.32 6.70
C VAL A 140 -3.35 -2.63 6.95
N VAL A 141 -2.29 -3.43 7.03
CA VAL A 141 -0.95 -2.95 7.40
C VAL A 141 -0.44 -1.81 6.49
N THR A 142 -0.88 -1.71 5.24
CA THR A 142 -0.45 -0.63 4.34
C THR A 142 -1.22 0.68 4.50
N ARG A 143 -2.31 0.70 5.27
CA ARG A 143 -3.20 1.85 5.45
C ARG A 143 -3.19 2.33 6.91
N TRP A 144 -2.73 3.56 7.10
CA TRP A 144 -2.35 4.12 8.41
C TRP A 144 -3.49 4.25 9.43
N ASN A 145 -4.73 4.42 8.98
CA ASN A 145 -5.93 4.53 9.81
C ASN A 145 -6.68 3.21 10.01
N SER A 146 -6.26 2.12 9.36
CA SER A 146 -7.04 0.88 9.37
C SER A 146 -7.13 0.20 10.75
N SER A 147 -6.11 0.33 11.60
CA SER A 147 -6.16 -0.19 12.97
C SER A 147 -7.12 0.61 13.85
N LEU A 148 -7.29 1.92 13.58
CA LEU A 148 -8.32 2.73 14.23
C LEU A 148 -9.71 2.30 13.73
N ASP A 149 -9.88 2.16 12.41
CA ASP A 149 -11.12 1.67 11.79
C ASP A 149 -11.55 0.28 12.31
N MET A 150 -10.61 -0.56 12.76
CA MET A 150 -10.90 -1.87 13.39
C MET A 150 -11.33 -1.73 14.85
N LEU A 151 -10.79 -0.75 15.58
CA LEU A 151 -11.12 -0.50 16.98
C LEU A 151 -12.43 0.28 17.13
N GLU A 152 -12.69 1.19 16.20
CA GLU A 152 -13.92 1.94 16.12
C GLU A 152 -14.92 1.16 15.26
N LEU A 153 -15.98 0.65 15.89
CA LEU A 153 -17.08 0.05 15.13
C LEU A 153 -17.66 1.13 14.18
N PRO A 154 -18.04 0.78 12.94
CA PRO A 154 -18.73 1.72 12.06
C PRO A 154 -19.97 2.21 12.80
N GLY A 155 -20.09 3.51 13.09
CA GLY A 155 -21.26 4.06 13.79
C GLY A 155 -20.95 5.01 14.96
N ALA A 156 -19.71 5.08 15.46
CA ALA A 156 -19.36 6.07 16.50
C ALA A 156 -19.05 7.48 15.95
N THR A 157 -18.75 7.61 14.65
CA THR A 157 -18.38 8.89 14.03
C THR A 157 -18.85 8.93 12.59
N THR A 158 -20.05 9.48 12.40
CA THR A 158 -20.51 10.02 11.12
C THR A 158 -19.54 11.13 10.67
N SER A 159 -19.19 11.15 9.37
CA SER A 159 -18.75 12.33 8.59
C SER A 159 -17.28 12.56 8.20
N TYR A 160 -16.28 11.76 8.57
CA TYR A 160 -14.91 11.97 8.06
C TYR A 160 -14.22 10.71 7.54
N ARG A 161 -14.89 9.95 6.66
CA ARG A 161 -14.19 8.96 5.83
C ARG A 161 -13.73 9.63 4.55
N CYS A 162 -12.52 10.18 4.57
CA CYS A 162 -11.76 10.37 3.33
C CYS A 162 -11.46 8.98 2.76
N ASN A 163 -12.09 8.63 1.64
CA ASN A 163 -11.73 7.45 0.87
C ASN A 163 -10.29 7.64 0.35
N ALA A 164 -9.33 7.00 1.02
CA ALA A 164 -7.92 6.97 0.62
C ALA A 164 -7.65 6.16 -0.67
N THR A 165 -8.68 5.91 -1.49
CA THR A 165 -8.61 5.34 -2.83
C THR A 165 -8.57 6.40 -3.94
N GLN A 166 -8.50 7.69 -3.58
CA GLN A 166 -8.11 8.77 -4.49
C GLN A 166 -6.79 9.39 -4.01
N CYS A 167 -5.69 8.69 -4.27
CA CYS A 167 -4.33 9.20 -4.50
C CYS A 167 -3.56 8.10 -5.25
#